data_AF-A0A3N4USU9-F1
#
_entry.id   AF-A0A3N4USU9-F1
#
_cell.length_a   1.000
_cell.length_b   1.000
_cell.length_c   1.000
_cell.angle_alpha   90.00
_cell.angle_beta   90.00
_cell.angle_gamma   90.00
#
_symmetry.space_group_name_H-M   'P 1'
#
loop_
_entity.id
_entity.type
_entity.pdbx_description
1 polymer ?
#
loop_
_entity_poly.entity_id
_entity_poly.type
_entity_poly.pdbx_seq_one_letter_code
_entity_poly.pdbx_strand_id
1 'polypeptide(L)'
;MMDFNASKSLSARLTALIDAGMQQARAAQPRRTYLGASRLGVACERALQYEVADAPVDPGREADGRLLRVFDRGHVIEDCMVGWLRAAGFDLRTRNDAGEQFGFSALDGRLQGHVDGVLVAGPDLGFGSGYPALWENKCLGAKSWRELEKHRLASARPVYAAQVALYQAYLELHAHPALFTAVNADT
;
A
#
# COMPACT_ATOMS: atom_id res chain seq x y z
N MET A 1 29.03 -20.67 10.98
CA MET A 1 29.85 -19.68 11.69
C MET A 1 29.02 -18.41 11.78
N MET A 2 28.52 -18.04 12.97
CA MET A 2 27.78 -16.78 13.13
C MET A 2 28.77 -15.63 12.96
N ASP A 3 28.51 -14.75 11.99
CA ASP A 3 29.34 -13.57 11.77
C ASP A 3 28.97 -12.47 12.77
N PHE A 4 29.78 -12.33 13.81
CA PHE A 4 29.66 -11.27 14.81
C PHE A 4 30.19 -9.90 14.31
N ASN A 5 30.62 -9.78 13.04
CA ASN A 5 31.18 -8.55 12.48
C ASN A 5 30.19 -7.70 11.68
N ALA A 6 28.91 -8.06 11.60
CA ALA A 6 27.91 -7.24 10.90
C ALA A 6 27.86 -5.78 11.41
N SER A 7 28.38 -5.51 12.62
CA SER A 7 28.50 -4.19 13.26
C SER A 7 29.85 -3.47 13.04
N LYS A 8 30.77 -3.94 12.19
CA LYS A 8 32.12 -3.34 12.08
C LYS A 8 32.21 -2.09 11.21
N SER A 9 31.27 -1.84 10.30
CA SER A 9 31.26 -0.60 9.52
C SER A 9 30.43 0.49 10.20
N LEU A 10 30.85 1.75 10.04
CA LEU A 10 30.06 2.91 10.45
C LEU A 10 28.65 2.86 9.86
N SER A 11 28.53 2.52 8.57
CA SER A 11 27.25 2.43 7.87
C SER A 11 26.31 1.39 8.49
N ALA A 12 26.83 0.22 8.88
CA ALA A 12 26.01 -0.81 9.51
C ALA A 12 25.56 -0.40 10.92
N ARG A 13 26.44 0.24 11.70
CA ARG A 13 26.07 0.79 13.02
C ARG A 13 25.01 1.87 12.92
N LEU A 14 25.17 2.81 11.99
CA LEU A 14 24.20 3.87 11.76
C LEU A 14 22.85 3.30 11.30
N THR A 15 22.86 2.34 10.36
CA THR A 15 21.65 1.65 9.92
C THR A 15 20.94 0.97 11.09
N ALA A 16 21.66 0.24 11.95
CA ALA A 16 21.07 -0.40 13.12
C ALA A 16 20.42 0.59 14.10
N LEU A 17 21.03 1.77 14.30
CA LEU A 17 20.46 2.83 15.13
C LEU A 17 19.18 3.42 14.52
N ILE A 18 19.16 3.62 13.20
CA ILE A 18 17.98 4.08 12.46
C ILE A 18 16.86 3.02 12.56
N ASP A 19 17.17 1.76 12.30
CA ASP A 19 16.22 0.65 12.37
C ASP A 19 15.57 0.57 13.76
N ALA A 20 16.37 0.66 14.82
CA ALA A 20 15.88 0.67 16.20
C ALA A 20 14.96 1.86 16.48
N GLY A 21 15.33 3.06 16.02
CA GLY A 21 14.49 4.26 16.15
C GLY A 21 13.14 4.13 15.42
N MET A 22 13.16 3.61 14.19
CA MET A 22 11.94 3.36 13.42
C MET A 22 11.04 2.32 14.09
N GLN A 23 11.62 1.25 14.63
CA GLN A 23 10.88 0.21 15.35
C GLN A 23 10.24 0.74 16.63
N GLN A 24 10.96 1.56 17.41
CA GLN A 24 10.41 2.21 18.60
C GLN A 24 9.26 3.15 18.25
N ALA A 25 9.42 3.98 17.21
CA ALA A 25 8.37 4.86 16.73
C ALA A 25 7.13 4.08 16.27
N ARG A 26 7.32 2.95 15.56
CA ARG A 26 6.24 2.08 15.13
C ARG A 26 5.53 1.41 16.32
N ALA A 27 6.27 0.96 17.33
CA ALA A 27 5.71 0.33 18.53
C ALA A 27 4.88 1.31 19.38
N ALA A 28 5.17 2.62 19.30
CA ALA A 28 4.40 3.66 19.97
C ALA A 28 3.10 4.04 19.24
N GLN A 29 2.93 3.63 17.97
CA GLN A 29 1.70 3.89 17.22
C GLN A 29 0.55 3.00 17.72
N PRO A 30 -0.69 3.51 17.77
CA PRO A 30 -1.84 2.69 18.10
C PRO A 30 -1.96 1.53 17.11
N ARG A 31 -2.18 0.32 17.64
CA ARG A 31 -2.44 -0.86 16.81
C ARG A 31 -3.77 -0.68 16.10
N ARG A 32 -3.83 -1.10 14.83
CA ARG A 32 -5.09 -1.15 14.09
C ARG A 32 -6.00 -2.20 14.73
N THR A 33 -7.26 -1.85 14.92
CA THR A 33 -8.29 -2.72 15.52
C THR A 33 -9.16 -3.41 14.46
N TYR A 34 -8.83 -3.22 13.18
CA TYR A 34 -9.58 -3.72 12.03
C TYR A 34 -8.64 -4.44 11.04
N LEU A 35 -9.20 -5.37 10.29
CA LEU A 35 -8.51 -5.98 9.16
C LEU A 35 -8.54 -5.02 7.97
N GLY A 36 -7.37 -4.71 7.43
CA GLY A 36 -7.28 -3.89 6.22
C GLY A 36 -7.74 -4.69 5.00
N ALA A 37 -8.64 -4.15 4.19
CA ALA A 37 -9.14 -4.82 2.99
C ALA A 37 -8.04 -5.10 1.93
N SER A 38 -6.91 -4.40 1.99
CA SER A 38 -5.70 -4.73 1.20
C SER A 38 -5.06 -6.08 1.56
N ARG A 39 -5.47 -6.68 2.69
CA ARG A 39 -5.04 -8.02 3.12
C ARG A 39 -5.92 -9.13 2.55
N LEU A 40 -7.18 -8.86 2.19
CA LEU A 40 -8.15 -9.89 1.83
C LEU A 40 -7.83 -10.66 0.55
N GLY A 41 -6.89 -10.19 -0.27
CA GLY A 41 -6.39 -10.93 -1.43
C GLY A 41 -5.31 -11.98 -1.11
N VAL A 42 -4.85 -12.07 0.14
CA VAL A 42 -3.81 -13.03 0.56
C VAL A 42 -4.39 -14.45 0.60
N ALA A 43 -3.73 -15.40 -0.06
CA ALA A 43 -4.22 -16.78 -0.17
C ALA A 43 -4.28 -17.55 1.16
N CYS A 44 -3.46 -17.18 2.15
CA CYS A 44 -3.43 -17.87 3.44
C CYS A 44 -4.45 -17.26 4.41
N GLU A 45 -5.64 -17.85 4.51
CA GLU A 45 -6.69 -17.41 5.42
C GLU A 45 -6.26 -17.47 6.90
N ARG A 46 -5.42 -18.45 7.27
CA ARG A 46 -4.89 -18.55 8.65
C ARG A 46 -4.04 -17.33 9.01
N ALA A 47 -3.30 -16.76 8.05
CA ALA A 47 -2.55 -15.53 8.30
C ALA A 47 -3.49 -14.36 8.60
N LEU A 48 -4.62 -14.27 7.88
CA LEU A 48 -5.65 -13.26 8.16
C LEU A 48 -6.28 -13.45 9.55
N GLN A 49 -6.51 -14.69 9.97
CA GLN A 49 -7.01 -14.97 11.32
C GLN A 49 -6.05 -14.50 12.40
N TYR A 50 -4.73 -14.66 12.23
CA TYR A 50 -3.76 -14.15 13.19
C TYR A 50 -3.75 -12.63 13.27
N GLU A 51 -3.93 -11.93 12.15
CA GLU A 51 -4.08 -10.47 12.14
C GLU A 51 -5.36 -10.05 12.87
N VAL A 52 -6.48 -10.73 12.62
CA VAL A 52 -7.76 -10.43 13.27
C VAL A 52 -7.73 -10.72 14.77
N ALA A 53 -7.02 -11.77 15.19
CA ALA A 53 -6.88 -12.16 16.59
C ALA A 53 -5.79 -11.38 17.36
N ASP A 54 -5.09 -10.46 16.67
CA ASP A 54 -3.92 -9.75 17.20
C ASP A 54 -2.87 -10.71 17.79
N ALA A 55 -2.65 -11.84 17.12
CA ALA A 55 -1.72 -12.86 17.61
C ALA A 55 -0.30 -12.29 17.74
N PRO A 56 0.44 -12.64 18.80
CA PRO A 56 1.81 -12.17 18.98
C PRO A 56 2.68 -12.67 17.82
N VAL A 57 3.61 -11.83 17.39
CA VAL A 57 4.61 -12.21 16.39
C VAL A 57 5.59 -13.17 17.03
N ASP A 58 6.03 -14.19 16.28
CA ASP A 58 7.06 -15.12 16.75
C ASP A 58 8.36 -14.36 17.12
N PRO A 59 9.06 -14.74 18.19
CA PRO A 59 10.31 -14.10 18.58
C PRO A 59 11.32 -14.04 17.43
N GLY A 60 11.86 -12.85 17.15
CA GLY A 60 12.82 -12.64 16.05
C GLY A 60 12.19 -12.50 14.66
N ARG A 61 10.85 -12.43 14.57
CA ARG A 61 10.09 -12.15 13.34
C ARG A 61 9.42 -10.78 13.35
N GLU A 62 9.78 -9.93 14.30
CA GLU A 62 9.32 -8.54 14.36
C GLU A 62 9.69 -7.79 13.08
N ALA A 63 8.92 -6.75 12.74
CA ALA A 63 9.18 -5.95 11.54
C ALA A 63 10.60 -5.37 11.59
N ASP A 64 11.45 -5.78 10.65
CA ASP A 64 12.80 -5.24 10.51
C ASP A 64 12.74 -3.78 10.02
N GLY A 65 13.73 -2.96 10.40
CA GLY A 65 13.74 -1.55 9.98
C GLY A 65 13.78 -1.38 8.46
N ARG A 66 14.33 -2.37 7.75
CA ARG A 66 14.29 -2.45 6.29
C ARG A 66 12.87 -2.48 5.75
N LEU A 67 11.97 -3.29 6.31
CA LEU A 67 10.57 -3.35 5.91
C LEU A 67 9.85 -2.03 6.20
N LEU A 68 10.14 -1.38 7.34
CA LEU A 68 9.58 -0.07 7.66
C LEU A 68 9.98 0.99 6.61
N ARG A 69 11.25 1.01 6.17
CA ARG A 69 11.69 1.89 5.07
C ARG A 69 10.97 1.64 3.75
N VAL A 70 10.65 0.38 3.45
CA VAL A 70 9.89 0.05 2.23
C VAL A 70 8.50 0.66 2.29
N PHE A 71 7.83 0.62 3.44
CA PHE A 71 6.53 1.27 3.63
C PHE A 71 6.64 2.80 3.53
N ASP A 72 7.61 3.41 4.21
CA ASP A 72 7.80 4.87 4.18
C ASP A 72 8.12 5.37 2.77
N ARG A 73 8.96 4.66 2.01
CA ARG A 73 9.19 4.97 0.59
C ARG A 73 7.91 4.88 -0.22
N GLY A 74 7.04 3.92 0.08
CA GLY A 74 5.71 3.80 -0.53
C GLY A 74 4.90 5.09 -0.35
N HIS A 75 4.78 5.59 0.88
CA HIS A 75 4.05 6.83 1.18
C HIS A 75 4.64 8.06 0.49
N VAL A 76 5.98 8.22 0.51
CA VAL A 76 6.64 9.34 -0.20
C VAL A 76 6.36 9.31 -1.70
N ILE A 77 6.36 8.12 -2.30
CA ILE A 77 6.10 7.97 -3.74
C ILE A 77 4.62 8.15 -4.08
N GLU A 78 3.72 7.80 -3.18
CA GLU A 78 2.29 8.13 -3.29
C GLU A 78 2.08 9.64 -3.36
N ASP A 79 2.68 10.42 -2.45
CA ASP A 79 2.61 11.88 -2.46
C ASP A 79 3.16 12.48 -3.77
N CYS A 80 4.30 11.95 -4.26
CA CYS A 80 4.85 12.34 -5.55
C CYS A 80 3.87 12.07 -6.70
N MET A 81 3.28 10.88 -6.74
CA MET A 81 2.31 10.49 -7.78
C MET A 81 1.05 11.36 -7.75
N VAL A 82 0.56 11.74 -6.56
CA VAL A 82 -0.53 12.71 -6.43
C VAL A 82 -0.17 14.02 -7.13
N GLY A 83 1.04 14.53 -6.89
CA GLY A 83 1.55 15.73 -7.54
C GLY A 83 1.64 15.59 -9.07
N TRP A 84 2.17 14.46 -9.56
CA TRP A 84 2.32 14.22 -10.99
C TRP A 84 0.99 14.05 -11.72
N LEU A 85 0.02 13.33 -11.13
CA LEU A 85 -1.31 13.18 -11.71
C LEU A 85 -2.04 14.52 -11.79
N ARG A 86 -1.99 15.33 -10.74
CA ARG A 86 -2.59 16.68 -10.77
C ARG A 86 -1.91 17.56 -11.82
N ALA A 87 -0.58 17.54 -11.90
CA ALA A 87 0.17 18.27 -12.92
C ALA A 87 -0.15 17.79 -14.35
N ALA A 88 -0.51 16.52 -14.52
CA ALA A 88 -0.96 15.95 -15.79
C ALA A 88 -2.42 16.29 -16.14
N GLY A 89 -3.12 17.09 -15.30
CA GLY A 89 -4.46 17.58 -15.57
C GLY A 89 -5.60 16.74 -14.99
N PHE A 90 -5.31 15.76 -14.13
CA PHE A 90 -6.36 15.02 -13.42
C PHE A 90 -6.89 15.81 -12.21
N ASP A 91 -8.22 15.82 -12.03
CA ASP A 91 -8.84 16.20 -10.75
C ASP A 91 -8.83 14.99 -9.81
N LEU A 92 -7.74 14.88 -9.05
CA LEU A 92 -7.52 13.82 -8.07
C LEU A 92 -7.86 14.30 -6.64
N ARG A 93 -8.82 13.61 -6.04
CA ARG A 93 -9.22 13.77 -4.63
C ARG A 93 -8.60 12.63 -3.81
N THR A 94 -7.85 12.98 -2.77
CA THR A 94 -7.23 12.01 -1.85
C THR A 94 -7.88 12.02 -0.46
N ARG A 95 -8.68 13.06 -0.17
CA ARG A 95 -9.38 13.25 1.10
C ARG A 95 -10.77 13.85 0.87
N ASN A 96 -11.70 13.54 1.77
CA ASN A 96 -13.03 14.14 1.83
C ASN A 96 -12.97 15.55 2.43
N ASP A 97 -14.13 16.21 2.54
CA ASP A 97 -14.25 17.58 3.08
C ASP A 97 -13.84 17.68 4.57
N ALA A 98 -13.88 16.56 5.31
CA ALA A 98 -13.40 16.46 6.69
C ALA A 98 -11.88 16.20 6.78
N GLY A 99 -11.18 16.08 5.64
CA GLY A 99 -9.75 15.79 5.59
C GLY A 99 -9.40 14.31 5.78
N GLU A 100 -10.38 13.42 5.79
CA GLU A 100 -10.20 11.97 5.96
C GLU A 100 -9.95 11.31 4.60
N GLN A 101 -9.17 10.23 4.57
CA GLN A 101 -8.99 9.45 3.35
C GLN A 101 -10.31 8.81 2.93
N PHE A 102 -10.54 8.69 1.62
CA PHE A 102 -11.69 7.96 1.10
C PHE A 102 -11.58 6.49 1.46
N GLY A 103 -12.65 5.94 2.01
CA GLY A 103 -12.64 4.57 2.48
C GLY A 103 -14.01 4.06 2.87
N PHE A 104 -14.06 2.80 3.27
CA PHE A 104 -15.27 2.15 3.73
C PHE A 104 -15.02 1.44 5.05
N SER A 105 -16.12 1.20 5.76
CA SER A 105 -16.17 0.40 6.98
C SER A 105 -17.26 -0.65 6.83
N ALA A 106 -16.92 -1.90 7.10
CA ALA A 106 -17.81 -3.05 6.99
C ALA A 106 -17.63 -3.98 8.20
N LEU A 107 -18.58 -4.91 8.38
CA LEU A 107 -18.56 -5.89 9.46
C LEU A 107 -18.41 -5.22 10.84
N ASP A 108 -19.25 -4.23 11.14
CA ASP A 108 -19.21 -3.45 12.39
C ASP A 108 -17.84 -2.82 12.67
N GLY A 109 -17.17 -2.32 11.63
CA GLY A 109 -15.86 -1.70 11.72
C GLY A 109 -14.67 -2.66 11.76
N ARG A 110 -14.92 -3.98 11.69
CA ARG A 110 -13.84 -4.99 11.70
C ARG A 110 -13.12 -5.14 10.37
N LEU A 111 -13.71 -4.65 9.27
CA LEU A 111 -13.09 -4.58 7.95
C LEU A 111 -13.12 -3.14 7.46
N GLN A 112 -11.96 -2.61 7.10
CA GLN A 112 -11.88 -1.25 6.54
C GLN A 112 -10.89 -1.19 5.39
N GLY A 113 -11.15 -0.33 4.42
CA GLY A 113 -10.28 -0.06 3.28
C GLY A 113 -10.20 1.43 3.03
N HIS A 114 -9.02 1.91 2.64
CA HIS A 114 -8.78 3.30 2.27
C HIS A 114 -8.11 3.27 0.90
N VAL A 115 -8.64 4.05 -0.04
CA VAL A 115 -8.04 4.19 -1.37
C VAL A 115 -6.99 5.29 -1.35
N ASP A 116 -6.00 5.17 -2.24
CA ASP A 116 -5.00 6.23 -2.42
C ASP A 116 -5.64 7.50 -3.00
N GLY A 117 -6.70 7.35 -3.82
CA GLY A 117 -7.58 8.46 -4.18
C GLY A 117 -8.69 8.12 -5.17
N VAL A 118 -9.46 9.13 -5.54
CA VAL A 118 -10.53 9.08 -6.53
C VAL A 118 -10.31 10.18 -7.56
N LEU A 119 -10.23 9.79 -8.82
CA LEU A 119 -10.19 10.70 -9.97
C LEU A 119 -11.63 11.07 -10.30
N VAL A 120 -11.99 12.35 -10.18
CA VAL A 120 -13.38 12.82 -10.42
C VAL A 120 -13.55 13.51 -11.77
N ALA A 121 -12.45 13.92 -12.38
CA ALA A 121 -12.36 14.42 -13.76
C ALA A 121 -10.90 14.32 -14.24
N GLY A 122 -10.68 14.51 -15.53
CA GLY A 122 -9.34 14.55 -16.10
C GLY A 122 -9.33 14.39 -17.62
N PRO A 123 -8.14 14.21 -18.21
CA PRO A 123 -7.99 13.98 -19.64
C PRO A 123 -8.71 12.70 -20.09
N ASP A 124 -9.14 12.68 -21.35
CA ASP A 124 -9.59 11.43 -21.99
C ASP A 124 -8.37 10.54 -22.27
N LEU A 125 -8.29 9.40 -21.60
CA LEU A 125 -7.20 8.44 -21.80
C LEU A 125 -7.52 7.41 -22.88
N GLY A 126 -8.74 7.39 -23.42
CA GLY A 126 -9.26 6.29 -24.22
C GLY A 126 -9.45 5.02 -23.38
N PHE A 127 -9.38 3.85 -24.02
CA PHE A 127 -9.45 2.53 -23.38
C PHE A 127 -10.69 2.26 -22.50
N GLY A 128 -11.79 2.99 -22.72
CA GLY A 128 -12.99 2.91 -21.87
C GLY A 128 -12.80 3.53 -20.47
N SER A 129 -11.77 4.36 -20.29
CA SER A 129 -11.59 5.16 -19.07
C SER A 129 -12.72 6.18 -18.93
N GLY A 130 -13.02 6.54 -17.68
CA GLY A 130 -14.02 7.53 -17.34
C GLY A 130 -13.90 7.92 -15.88
N TYR A 131 -14.80 8.80 -15.42
CA TYR A 131 -14.78 9.36 -14.07
C TYR A 131 -16.20 9.33 -13.49
N PRO A 132 -16.36 9.08 -12.17
CA PRO A 132 -15.29 8.90 -11.19
C PRO A 132 -14.60 7.52 -11.31
N ALA A 133 -13.29 7.50 -11.10
CA ALA A 133 -12.49 6.28 -11.11
C ALA A 133 -11.62 6.17 -9.85
N LEU A 134 -11.56 4.98 -9.29
CA LEU A 134 -10.65 4.65 -8.20
C LEU A 134 -9.20 4.72 -8.68
N TRP A 135 -8.31 5.27 -7.84
CA TRP A 135 -6.88 5.25 -8.07
C TRP A 135 -6.14 4.53 -6.93
N GLU A 136 -5.22 3.64 -7.32
CA GLU A 136 -4.28 2.94 -6.42
C GLU A 136 -2.87 3.01 -7.00
N ASN A 137 -1.89 3.24 -6.13
CA ASN A 137 -0.48 3.33 -6.47
C ASN A 137 0.36 2.33 -5.67
N LYS A 138 1.41 1.80 -6.30
CA LYS A 138 2.42 0.98 -5.60
C LYS A 138 3.84 1.33 -6.04
N CYS A 139 4.74 1.46 -5.07
CA CYS A 139 6.19 1.51 -5.32
C CYS A 139 6.77 0.09 -5.24
N LEU A 140 7.24 -0.44 -6.37
CA LEU A 140 7.64 -1.85 -6.53
C LEU A 140 9.13 -1.95 -6.85
N GLY A 141 9.84 -2.93 -6.28
CA GLY A 141 11.20 -3.24 -6.74
C GLY A 141 11.20 -3.74 -8.20
N ALA A 142 12.33 -3.63 -8.91
CA ALA A 142 12.39 -3.82 -10.36
C ALA A 142 11.85 -5.17 -10.84
N LYS A 143 12.15 -6.27 -10.14
CA LYS A 143 11.59 -7.59 -10.49
C LYS A 143 10.06 -7.55 -10.44
N SER A 144 9.52 -6.98 -9.36
CA SER A 144 8.08 -6.95 -9.16
C SER A 144 7.37 -6.03 -10.15
N TRP A 145 8.02 -4.93 -10.53
CA TRP A 145 7.53 -3.99 -11.53
C TRP A 145 7.50 -4.61 -12.93
N ARG A 146 8.58 -5.29 -13.36
CA ARG A 146 8.64 -5.96 -14.68
C ARG A 146 7.60 -7.07 -14.83
N GLU A 147 7.36 -7.84 -13.78
CA GLU A 147 6.29 -8.85 -13.78
C GLU A 147 4.92 -8.21 -13.97
N LEU A 148 4.67 -7.06 -13.32
CA LEU A 148 3.41 -6.32 -13.47
C LEU A 148 3.23 -5.77 -14.90
N GLU A 149 4.30 -5.22 -15.48
CA GLU A 149 4.31 -4.73 -16.86
C GLU A 149 3.98 -5.86 -17.85
N LYS A 150 4.64 -7.03 -17.70
CA LYS A 150 4.49 -8.17 -18.60
C LYS A 150 3.15 -8.89 -18.47
N HIS A 151 2.68 -9.11 -17.24
CA HIS A 151 1.54 -9.99 -16.96
C HIS A 151 0.27 -9.26 -16.56
N ARG A 152 0.31 -7.92 -16.43
CA ARG A 152 -0.81 -7.07 -15.95
C ARG A 152 -1.22 -7.42 -14.51
N LEU A 153 -2.08 -6.57 -13.92
CA LEU A 153 -2.36 -6.58 -12.48
C LEU A 153 -2.91 -7.91 -11.97
N ALA A 154 -3.98 -8.42 -12.57
CA ALA A 154 -4.69 -9.61 -12.08
C ALA A 154 -3.81 -10.86 -12.06
N SER A 155 -2.94 -11.05 -13.07
CA SER A 155 -2.05 -12.21 -13.14
C SER A 155 -0.78 -12.01 -12.30
N ALA A 156 -0.14 -10.83 -12.39
CA ALA A 156 1.11 -10.58 -11.67
C ALA A 156 0.90 -10.40 -10.16
N ARG A 157 -0.18 -9.73 -9.75
CA ARG A 157 -0.47 -9.35 -8.38
C ARG A 157 -1.95 -9.57 -8.04
N PRO A 158 -2.41 -10.84 -7.93
CA PRO A 158 -3.79 -11.15 -7.58
C PRO A 158 -4.27 -10.44 -6.30
N VAL A 159 -3.39 -10.27 -5.31
CA VAL A 159 -3.69 -9.56 -4.06
C VAL A 159 -4.11 -8.11 -4.31
N TYR A 160 -3.39 -7.40 -5.19
CA TYR A 160 -3.70 -6.00 -5.52
C TYR A 160 -4.94 -5.90 -6.41
N ALA A 161 -5.16 -6.86 -7.30
CA ALA A 161 -6.40 -6.91 -8.08
C ALA A 161 -7.63 -7.13 -7.18
N ALA A 162 -7.53 -8.02 -6.18
CA ALA A 162 -8.58 -8.23 -5.20
C ALA A 162 -8.82 -6.97 -4.34
N GLN A 163 -7.76 -6.28 -3.92
CA GLN A 163 -7.85 -4.99 -3.21
C GLN A 163 -8.63 -3.97 -4.04
N VAL A 164 -8.23 -3.73 -5.30
CA VAL A 164 -8.91 -2.80 -6.20
C VAL A 164 -10.39 -3.17 -6.37
N ALA A 165 -10.70 -4.44 -6.63
CA ALA A 165 -12.06 -4.90 -6.82
C ALA A 165 -12.94 -4.70 -5.57
N LEU A 166 -12.41 -5.01 -4.38
CA LEU A 166 -13.10 -4.76 -3.11
C LEU A 166 -13.38 -3.28 -2.93
N TYR A 167 -12.40 -2.43 -3.20
CA TYR A 167 -12.57 -0.99 -3.04
C TYR A 167 -13.60 -0.42 -4.01
N GLN A 168 -13.57 -0.83 -5.28
CA GLN A 168 -14.59 -0.44 -6.25
C GLN A 168 -15.99 -0.91 -5.86
N ALA A 169 -16.11 -2.10 -5.27
CA ALA A 169 -17.40 -2.62 -4.81
C ALA A 169 -17.94 -1.83 -3.60
N TYR A 170 -17.13 -1.66 -2.55
CA TYR A 170 -17.57 -0.99 -1.32
C TYR A 170 -17.72 0.53 -1.44
N LEU A 171 -17.03 1.17 -2.40
CA LEU A 171 -17.16 2.61 -2.68
C LEU A 171 -18.05 2.91 -3.89
N GLU A 172 -18.67 1.89 -4.49
CA GLU A 172 -19.49 2.02 -5.70
C GLU A 172 -18.76 2.64 -6.91
N LEU A 173 -17.43 2.52 -6.97
CA LEU A 173 -16.55 3.03 -8.04
C LEU A 173 -16.26 2.00 -9.14
N HIS A 174 -17.26 1.19 -9.50
CA HIS A 174 -17.12 0.09 -10.47
C HIS A 174 -17.65 0.43 -11.88
N ALA A 175 -18.30 1.59 -12.05
CA ALA A 175 -18.82 2.03 -13.34
C ALA A 175 -17.71 2.32 -14.36
N HIS A 176 -16.53 2.72 -13.89
CA HIS A 176 -15.34 2.98 -14.71
C HIS A 176 -14.17 2.12 -14.23
N PRO A 177 -13.24 1.72 -15.13
CA PRO A 177 -12.02 1.01 -14.74
C PRO A 177 -11.20 1.83 -13.74
N ALA A 178 -10.66 1.16 -12.72
CA ALA A 178 -9.70 1.78 -11.80
C ALA A 178 -8.38 2.10 -12.52
N LEU A 179 -7.74 3.21 -12.13
CA LEU A 179 -6.37 3.53 -12.52
C LEU A 179 -5.40 2.93 -11.49
N PHE A 180 -4.57 1.98 -11.93
CA PHE A 180 -3.50 1.42 -11.09
C PHE A 180 -2.14 1.88 -11.58
N THR A 181 -1.40 2.63 -10.76
CA THR A 181 -0.06 3.12 -11.09
C THR A 181 1.02 2.33 -10.34
N ALA A 182 2.15 2.13 -10.99
CA ALA A 182 3.30 1.48 -10.37
C ALA A 182 4.60 2.21 -10.70
N VAL A 183 5.32 2.62 -9.65
CA VAL A 183 6.65 3.24 -9.76
C VAL A 183 7.70 2.19 -9.46
N ASN A 184 8.75 2.13 -10.28
CA ASN A 184 9.89 1.26 -10.01
C ASN A 184 10.79 1.92 -8.96
N ALA A 185 11.03 1.23 -7.86
CA ALA A 185 11.84 1.73 -6.76
C ALA A 185 13.34 1.85 -7.09
N ASP A 186 13.76 1.27 -8.21
CA ASP A 186 15.17 1.17 -8.62
C ASP A 186 15.52 2.18 -9.75
N THR A 187 14.65 3.16 -10.02
CA THR A 187 14.83 4.26 -10.99
C THR A 187 14.64 5.60 -10.30
#